data_AF-A0A0F9AEY6-F1
#
_entry.id   AF-A0A0F9AEY6-F1
#
_cell.length_a   1.000
_cell.length_b   1.000
_cell.length_c   1.000
_cell.angle_alpha   90.00
_cell.angle_beta   90.00
_cell.angle_gamma   90.00
#
_symmetry.space_group_name_H-M   'P 1'
#
loop_
_entity.id
_entity.type
_entity.pdbx_description
1 polymer ?
#
loop_
_entity_poly.entity_id
_entity_poly.type
_entity_poly.pdbx_seq_one_letter_code
_entity_poly.pdbx_strand_id
1 'polypeptide(L)'
;MKKKIAILLVLLPLIVCGITAQTIHYTDQATLNWDAVTELTDNTPIGPGDVMEYEVYRTPYPVVDGQNPMAHVIEDAVSSTSLVINVPNDGVSYAYGVRTKLTTDGGATVLYS
;
A
#
# COMPACT_ATOMS: atom_id res chain seq x y z
N MET A 1 -58.82 -4.12 -16.64
CA MET A 1 -57.61 -3.33 -16.99
C MET A 1 -56.94 -2.66 -15.79
N LYS A 2 -57.67 -1.96 -14.91
CA LYS A 2 -57.10 -1.20 -13.77
C LYS A 2 -56.22 -2.03 -12.79
N LYS A 3 -56.61 -3.27 -12.46
CA LYS A 3 -55.83 -4.16 -11.57
C LYS A 3 -54.48 -4.62 -12.16
N LYS A 4 -54.41 -4.85 -13.48
CA LYS A 4 -53.17 -5.27 -14.17
C LYS A 4 -52.15 -4.13 -14.21
N ILE A 5 -52.62 -2.89 -14.36
CA ILE A 5 -51.79 -1.69 -14.36
C ILE A 5 -51.22 -1.42 -12.95
N ALA A 6 -52.02 -1.61 -11.90
CA ALA A 6 -51.55 -1.48 -10.52
C ALA A 6 -50.45 -2.51 -10.16
N ILE A 7 -50.60 -3.76 -10.61
CA ILE A 7 -49.59 -4.81 -10.39
C ILE A 7 -48.29 -4.47 -11.14
N LEU A 8 -48.39 -3.98 -12.36
CA LEU A 8 -47.22 -3.54 -13.14
C LEU A 8 -46.48 -2.38 -12.47
N LEU A 9 -47.21 -1.41 -11.92
CA LEU A 9 -46.66 -0.26 -11.20
C LEU A 9 -45.94 -0.63 -9.89
N VAL A 10 -46.35 -1.73 -9.23
CA VAL A 10 -45.69 -2.23 -8.02
C VAL A 10 -44.48 -3.11 -8.34
N LEU A 11 -44.51 -3.86 -9.46
CA LEU A 11 -43.39 -4.70 -9.90
C LEU A 11 -42.22 -3.90 -10.48
N LEU A 12 -42.49 -2.77 -11.14
CA LEU A 12 -41.47 -1.92 -11.74
C LEU A 12 -40.38 -1.48 -10.73
N PRO A 13 -40.70 -0.93 -9.54
CA PRO A 13 -39.69 -0.54 -8.56
C PRO A 13 -38.93 -1.72 -7.94
N LEU A 14 -39.56 -2.90 -7.83
CA LEU A 14 -38.90 -4.13 -7.36
C LEU A 14 -37.79 -4.61 -8.32
N ILE A 15 -38.02 -4.48 -9.63
CA ILE A 15 -37.02 -4.79 -10.66
C ILE A 15 -35.87 -3.78 -10.62
N VAL A 16 -36.17 -2.48 -10.45
CA VAL A 16 -35.15 -1.43 -10.38
C VAL A 16 -34.28 -1.57 -9.13
N CYS A 17 -34.85 -1.89 -7.96
CA CYS A 17 -34.08 -2.15 -6.75
C CYS A 17 -33.23 -3.43 -6.81
N GLY A 18 -33.64 -4.44 -7.59
CA GLY A 18 -32.88 -5.67 -7.76
C GLY A 18 -31.62 -5.54 -8.62
N ILE A 19 -31.52 -4.49 -9.44
CA ILE A 19 -30.37 -4.25 -10.34
C ILE A 19 -29.29 -3.41 -9.64
N THR A 20 -29.63 -2.67 -8.58
CA THR A 20 -28.65 -1.94 -7.77
C THR A 20 -28.06 -2.85 -6.69
N ALA A 21 -27.38 -3.92 -7.09
CA ALA A 21 -26.45 -4.56 -6.17
C ALA A 21 -25.38 -3.51 -5.84
N GLN A 22 -25.38 -2.99 -4.61
CA GLN A 22 -24.29 -2.13 -4.16
C GLN A 22 -23.02 -2.99 -4.13
N THR A 23 -22.10 -2.73 -5.06
CA THR A 23 -20.73 -3.23 -4.94
C THR A 23 -20.07 -2.40 -3.84
N ILE A 24 -19.97 -2.99 -2.65
CA ILE A 24 -19.22 -2.37 -1.55
C ILE A 24 -17.74 -2.53 -1.90
N HIS A 25 -17.08 -1.42 -2.21
CA HIS A 25 -15.64 -1.37 -2.32
C HIS A 25 -15.08 -1.09 -0.93
N TYR A 26 -14.53 -2.11 -0.29
CA TYR A 26 -13.68 -1.90 0.88
C TYR A 26 -12.32 -1.41 0.36
N THR A 27 -11.93 -0.20 0.72
CA THR A 27 -10.54 0.22 0.56
C THR A 27 -9.81 -0.22 1.82
N ASP A 28 -9.21 -1.41 1.77
CA ASP A 28 -8.40 -1.89 2.88
C ASP A 28 -7.07 -1.13 2.89
N GLN A 29 -7.02 -0.11 3.74
CA GLN A 29 -5.82 0.70 3.92
C GLN A 29 -5.17 0.41 5.26
N ALA A 30 -3.84 0.45 5.25
CA ALA A 30 -3.04 0.47 6.46
C ALA A 30 -2.02 1.60 6.39
N THR A 31 -1.66 2.13 7.55
CA THR A 31 -0.54 3.07 7.67
C THR A 31 0.66 2.32 8.23
N LEU A 32 1.73 2.24 7.45
CA LEU A 32 3.02 1.78 7.91
C LEU A 32 3.77 2.98 8.50
N ASN A 33 4.31 2.81 9.71
CA ASN A 33 5.17 3.79 10.36
C ASN A 33 6.46 3.10 10.77
N TRP A 34 7.58 3.80 10.66
CA TRP A 34 8.90 3.32 11.05
C TRP A 34 9.70 4.46 11.68
N ASP A 35 10.82 4.12 12.32
CA ASP A 35 11.71 5.10 12.90
C ASP A 35 12.60 5.72 11.81
N ALA A 36 12.88 7.02 11.93
CA ALA A 36 13.81 7.69 11.03
C ALA A 36 15.21 7.11 11.22
N VAL A 37 15.90 6.83 10.11
CA VAL A 37 17.33 6.54 10.15
C VAL A 37 18.08 7.86 10.23
N THR A 38 18.85 8.04 11.30
CA THR A 38 19.63 9.26 11.59
C THR A 38 21.14 9.04 11.47
N GLU A 39 21.58 7.79 11.41
CA GLU A 39 22.99 7.39 11.45
C GLU A 39 23.24 6.21 10.50
N LEU A 40 24.47 6.11 9.99
CA LEU A 40 24.97 4.98 9.22
C LEU A 40 25.31 3.78 10.11
N THR A 41 25.57 2.63 9.48
CA THR A 41 25.97 1.39 10.19
C THR A 41 27.28 1.50 10.97
N ASP A 42 28.13 2.48 10.65
CA ASP A 42 29.36 2.81 11.37
C ASP A 42 29.17 3.90 12.44
N ASN A 43 27.92 4.31 12.72
CA ASN A 43 27.50 5.40 13.60
C ASN A 43 27.85 6.81 13.10
N THR A 44 28.20 6.98 11.82
CA THR A 44 28.34 8.30 11.23
C THR A 44 26.97 8.97 11.11
N PRO A 45 26.76 10.18 11.67
CA PRO A 45 25.50 10.90 11.50
C PRO A 45 25.25 11.24 10.02
N ILE A 46 23.99 11.18 9.60
CA ILE A 46 23.60 11.65 8.27
C ILE A 46 23.79 13.18 8.21
N GLY A 47 24.56 13.64 7.23
CA GLY A 47 25.03 15.00 7.14
C GLY A 47 23.98 15.97 6.59
N PRO A 48 24.14 17.29 6.85
CA PRO A 48 23.31 18.31 6.22
C PRO A 48 23.54 18.31 4.71
N GLY A 49 22.48 18.01 3.94
CA GLY A 49 22.52 17.92 2.47
C GLY A 49 22.41 16.50 1.93
N ASP A 50 22.53 15.49 2.80
CA ASP A 50 22.23 14.11 2.45
C ASP A 50 20.71 13.90 2.38
N VAL A 51 20.26 13.09 1.43
CA VAL A 51 18.84 12.79 1.21
C VAL A 51 18.57 11.35 1.57
N MET A 52 17.67 11.15 2.54
CA MET A 52 17.17 9.82 2.91
C MET A 52 15.84 9.55 2.22
N GLU A 53 15.79 8.44 1.47
CA GLU A 53 14.57 7.88 0.89
C GLU A 53 14.32 6.48 1.46
N TYR A 54 13.06 6.10 1.57
CA TYR A 54 12.59 4.83 2.08
C TYR A 54 11.80 4.13 0.99
N GLU A 55 12.33 2.99 0.52
CA GLU A 55 11.64 2.11 -0.41
C GLU A 55 10.85 1.07 0.40
N VAL A 56 9.53 1.14 0.31
CA VAL A 56 8.64 0.20 0.99
C VAL A 56 8.27 -0.91 0.04
N TYR A 57 8.42 -2.15 0.50
CA TYR A 57 8.11 -3.34 -0.29
C TYR A 57 7.14 -4.26 0.43
N ARG A 58 6.42 -5.05 -0.36
CA ARG A 58 5.46 -6.05 0.06
C ARG A 58 5.86 -7.42 -0.47
N THR A 59 5.72 -8.45 0.37
CA THR A 59 5.81 -9.86 -0.02
C THR A 59 4.64 -10.65 0.57
N PRO A 60 4.13 -11.68 -0.11
CA PRO A 60 3.20 -12.64 0.50
C PRO A 60 3.80 -13.28 1.76
N TYR A 61 2.93 -13.56 2.74
CA TYR A 61 3.29 -14.25 3.98
C TYR A 61 2.73 -15.69 3.97
N PRO A 62 3.47 -16.70 4.46
CA PRO A 62 4.81 -16.62 5.05
C PRO A 62 5.90 -16.33 4.01
N VAL A 63 6.93 -15.60 4.45
CA VAL A 63 8.08 -15.28 3.60
C VAL A 63 8.92 -16.53 3.39
N VAL A 64 8.94 -17.05 2.16
CA VAL A 64 9.66 -18.28 1.79
C VAL A 64 11.14 -17.99 1.47
N ASP A 65 11.42 -16.86 0.83
CA ASP A 65 12.77 -16.39 0.52
C ASP A 65 12.83 -14.87 0.66
N GLY A 66 13.16 -14.41 1.87
CA GLY A 66 13.20 -12.98 2.18
C GLY A 66 14.37 -12.23 1.55
N GLN A 67 15.38 -12.95 1.04
CA GLN A 67 16.57 -12.36 0.42
C GLN A 67 16.42 -12.20 -1.09
N ASN A 68 15.44 -12.84 -1.72
CA ASN A 68 15.19 -12.70 -3.14
C ASN A 68 14.45 -11.39 -3.45
N PRO A 69 15.10 -10.41 -4.10
CA PRO A 69 14.46 -9.14 -4.45
C PRO A 69 13.30 -9.30 -5.44
N MET A 70 13.26 -10.37 -6.23
CA MET A 70 12.15 -10.64 -7.16
C MET A 70 10.87 -11.10 -6.46
N ALA A 71 10.96 -11.52 -5.19
CA ALA A 71 9.79 -11.88 -4.39
C ALA A 71 9.08 -10.65 -3.80
N HIS A 72 9.71 -9.47 -3.88
CA HIS A 72 9.23 -8.22 -3.29
C HIS A 72 8.62 -7.31 -4.35
N VAL A 73 7.43 -6.80 -4.07
CA VAL A 73 6.75 -5.77 -4.89
C VAL A 73 6.98 -4.42 -4.21
N ILE A 74 7.50 -3.44 -4.95
CA ILE A 74 7.63 -2.06 -4.44
C ILE A 74 6.23 -1.45 -4.32
N GLU A 75 5.90 -0.96 -3.13
CA GLU A 75 4.67 -0.19 -2.88
C GLU A 75 4.90 1.29 -3.23
N ASP A 76 5.96 1.89 -2.67
CA ASP A 76 6.34 3.28 -2.96
C ASP A 76 7.78 3.58 -2.50
N ALA A 77 8.30 4.74 -2.91
CA ALA A 77 9.53 5.34 -2.40
C ALA A 77 9.23 6.74 -1.84
N VAL A 78 9.42 6.93 -0.54
CA VAL A 78 9.05 8.16 0.18
C VAL A 78 10.19 8.71 1.03
N SER A 79 10.20 10.02 1.30
CA SER A 79 11.13 10.65 2.25
C SER A 79 10.57 10.79 3.66
N SER A 80 9.28 10.49 3.86
CA SER A 80 8.62 10.46 5.17
C SER A 80 8.86 9.12 5.88
N THR A 81 8.65 9.09 7.19
CA THR A 81 8.69 7.87 8.03
C THR A 81 7.33 7.17 8.15
N SER A 82 6.46 7.43 7.17
CA SER A 82 5.10 6.92 7.13
C SER A 82 4.63 6.79 5.69
N LEU A 83 3.89 5.73 5.41
CA LEU A 83 3.25 5.46 4.12
C LEU A 83 1.87 4.84 4.33
N VAL A 84 0.87 5.36 3.63
CA VAL A 84 -0.45 4.72 3.50
C VAL A 84 -0.40 3.75 2.35
N ILE A 85 -0.70 2.48 2.63
CA ILE A 85 -0.70 1.39 1.65
C ILE A 85 -2.13 0.90 1.42
N ASN A 86 -2.38 0.37 0.23
CA ASN A 86 -3.60 -0.38 -0.08
C ASN A 86 -3.28 -1.88 -0.04
N VAL A 87 -3.98 -2.61 0.82
CA VAL A 87 -3.88 -4.07 0.89
C VAL A 87 -4.76 -4.65 -0.22
N PRO A 88 -4.19 -5.37 -1.20
CA PRO A 88 -4.86 -5.59 -2.48
C PRO A 88 -5.84 -6.76 -2.50
N ASN A 89 -5.64 -7.77 -1.64
CA ASN A 89 -6.42 -9.00 -1.63
C ASN A 89 -6.83 -9.36 -0.21
N ASP A 90 -8.13 -9.33 0.05
CA ASP A 90 -8.73 -9.78 1.30
C ASP A 90 -8.36 -11.24 1.58
N GLY A 91 -8.06 -11.54 2.85
CA GLY A 91 -7.72 -12.89 3.29
C GLY A 91 -6.31 -13.37 2.94
N VAL A 92 -5.50 -12.56 2.22
CA VAL A 92 -4.08 -12.83 2.00
C VAL A 92 -3.26 -12.02 3.00
N SER A 93 -2.40 -12.70 3.76
CA SER A 93 -1.44 -12.03 4.64
C SER A 93 -0.21 -11.60 3.85
N TYR A 94 0.28 -10.39 4.15
CA TYR A 94 1.50 -9.83 3.56
C TYR A 94 2.47 -9.43 4.67
N ALA A 95 3.76 -9.55 4.39
CA ALA A 95 4.79 -8.87 5.15
C ALA A 95 5.24 -7.63 4.38
N TYR A 96 5.50 -6.56 5.12
CA TYR A 96 6.02 -5.32 4.60
C TYR A 96 7.40 -5.07 5.19
N GLY A 97 8.30 -4.55 4.38
CA GLY A 97 9.61 -4.11 4.83
C GLY A 97 9.96 -2.77 4.22
N VAL A 98 10.93 -2.11 4.84
CA VAL A 98 11.43 -0.80 4.44
C VAL A 98 12.92 -0.96 4.19
N ARG A 99 13.38 -0.50 3.03
CA ARG A 99 14.79 -0.38 2.69
C ARG A 99 15.15 1.09 2.63
N THR A 100 16.28 1.46 3.20
CA THR A 100 16.79 2.82 3.13
C THR A 100 17.65 3.01 1.90
N LYS A 101 17.53 4.20 1.31
CA LYS A 101 18.36 4.68 0.22
C LYS A 101 18.88 6.05 0.64
N LEU A 102 20.16 6.09 1.00
CA LEU A 102 20.85 7.33 1.30
C LEU A 102 21.55 7.84 0.05
N THR A 103 21.29 9.10 -0.29
CA THR A 103 22.00 9.81 -1.36
C THR A 103 22.86 10.90 -0.74
N THR A 104 24.19 10.81 -0.91
CA THR A 104 25.15 11.80 -0.37
C THR A 104 25.84 12.57 -1.48
N ASP A 105 26.62 13.59 -1.11
CA ASP A 105 27.50 14.35 -2.02
C ASP A 105 26.76 15.01 -3.19
N GLY A 106 25.51 15.46 -2.96
CA GLY A 106 24.68 16.07 -3.99
C GLY A 106 24.22 15.11 -5.09
N GLY A 107 24.19 13.80 -4.82
CA GLY A 107 23.75 12.77 -5.78
C GLY A 107 24.84 11.85 -6.29
N ALA A 108 26.11 12.05 -5.90
CA ALA A 108 27.23 11.28 -6.43
C ALA A 108 27.33 9.87 -5.84
N THR A 109 26.84 9.67 -4.61
CA THR A 109 26.92 8.39 -3.91
C THR A 109 25.52 7.96 -3.46
N VAL A 110 25.14 6.72 -3.77
CA VAL A 110 23.89 6.10 -3.31
C VAL A 110 24.21 4.84 -2.52
N LEU A 111 23.76 4.79 -1.27
CA LEU A 111 23.94 3.67 -0.35
C LEU A 111 22.59 3.05 -0.03
N TYR A 112 22.53 1.72 0.00
CA TYR A 112 21.35 0.97 0.38
C TYR A 112 21.61 0.20 1.68
N SER A 113 20.64 0.22 2.60
CA SER A 113 20.62 -0.61 3.80
C SER A 113 19.23 -1.11 4.13
#